data_AF-Q5BW44-F1
#
_entry.id   AF-Q5BW44-F1
#
_cell.length_a   1.000
_cell.length_b   1.000
_cell.length_c   1.000
_cell.angle_alpha   90.00
_cell.angle_beta   90.00
_cell.angle_gamma   90.00
#
_symmetry.space_group_name_H-M   'P 1'
#
loop_
_entity.id
_entity.type
_entity.pdbx_description
1 polymer ?
#
loop_
_entity_poly.entity_id
_entity_poly.type
_entity_poly.pdbx_seq_one_letter_code
_entity_poly.pdbx_strand_id
1 'polypeptide(L)'
;HYIIQMSVALSFLTCCAFPKESVDDREVIRWQRKRNKEIEIELKKEKSRFRRRQMILLLGTGESGKSTFLKQMKIINGKHFTNQEIKQLKDIIYDNIYKGVLFLLQARESLNIPWSSGHDSVAAHASRQIETHFNETRSMRRERARLSQPLWLEEEFLEIVPLLRAIWADESVRLAFDKRSKIITENFSENTRYYLNR
;
A
#
# COMPACT_ATOMS: atom_id res chain seq x y z
N HIS A 1 -55.71 -51.76 -48.49
CA HIS A 1 -54.32 -51.69 -47.99
C HIS A 1 -53.46 -51.19 -49.14
N TYR A 2 -52.82 -50.03 -49.15
CA TYR A 2 -52.02 -49.28 -48.17
C TYR A 2 -52.22 -47.79 -48.51
N ILE A 3 -52.74 -46.87 -47.69
CA ILE A 3 -52.19 -46.25 -46.47
C ILE A 3 -50.73 -45.78 -46.62
N ILE A 4 -50.59 -44.45 -46.79
CA ILE A 4 -49.56 -43.57 -46.24
C ILE A 4 -48.13 -43.75 -46.77
N GLN A 5 -47.71 -42.85 -47.67
CA GLN A 5 -46.55 -41.98 -47.48
C GLN A 5 -46.39 -41.10 -48.73
N MET A 6 -46.56 -39.79 -48.57
CA MET A 6 -45.67 -38.77 -49.12
C MET A 6 -46.20 -37.41 -48.69
N SER A 7 -45.98 -37.14 -47.41
CA SER A 7 -45.88 -35.78 -46.89
C SER A 7 -44.67 -35.09 -47.54
N VAL A 8 -44.71 -33.76 -47.50
CA VAL A 8 -43.58 -32.82 -47.69
C VAL A 8 -43.28 -32.39 -49.14
N ALA A 9 -44.13 -31.52 -49.70
CA ALA A 9 -43.69 -30.41 -50.57
C ALA A 9 -44.88 -29.53 -51.01
N LEU A 10 -45.35 -28.65 -50.13
CA LEU A 10 -46.02 -27.41 -50.52
C LEU A 10 -45.96 -26.45 -49.32
N SER A 11 -44.71 -26.13 -48.98
CA SER A 11 -44.34 -24.87 -48.37
C SER A 11 -44.72 -23.72 -49.31
N PHE A 12 -44.79 -22.51 -48.76
CA PHE A 12 -44.86 -21.20 -49.43
C PHE A 12 -46.27 -20.65 -49.70
N LEU A 13 -46.86 -19.96 -48.70
CA LEU A 13 -47.33 -18.56 -48.84
C LEU A 13 -48.02 -17.91 -47.62
N THR A 14 -47.72 -18.32 -46.38
CA THR A 14 -48.13 -17.54 -45.18
C THR A 14 -47.06 -17.49 -44.11
N CYS A 15 -45.84 -17.13 -44.51
CA CYS A 15 -44.79 -16.68 -43.58
C CYS A 15 -44.73 -15.16 -43.58
N CYS A 16 -45.80 -14.49 -43.13
CA CYS A 16 -45.88 -13.05 -42.87
C CYS A 16 -47.02 -12.72 -41.87
N ALA A 17 -47.25 -13.57 -40.86
CA ALA A 17 -48.00 -13.14 -39.69
C ALA A 17 -47.00 -12.53 -38.71
N PHE A 18 -46.76 -11.22 -38.84
CA PHE A 18 -46.13 -10.44 -37.77
C PHE A 18 -46.92 -10.70 -36.48
N PRO A 19 -46.29 -11.24 -35.41
CA PRO A 19 -46.96 -11.32 -34.12
C PRO A 19 -47.34 -9.89 -33.74
N LYS A 20 -48.62 -9.66 -33.43
CA LYS A 20 -49.06 -8.37 -32.86
C LYS A 20 -48.33 -8.20 -31.53
N GLU A 21 -47.33 -7.32 -31.53
CA GLU A 21 -46.58 -6.85 -30.36
C GLU A 21 -47.57 -6.60 -29.21
N SER A 22 -47.40 -7.33 -28.11
CA SER A 22 -48.30 -7.19 -26.97
C SER A 22 -48.14 -5.78 -26.37
N VAL A 23 -49.21 -5.22 -25.79
CA VAL A 23 -49.16 -3.87 -25.20
C VAL A 23 -48.10 -3.77 -24.10
N ASP A 24 -47.84 -4.89 -23.42
CA ASP A 24 -46.78 -5.06 -22.40
C ASP A 24 -45.38 -4.89 -23.01
N ASP A 25 -45.11 -5.48 -24.17
CA ASP A 25 -43.83 -5.31 -24.88
C ASP A 25 -43.56 -3.84 -25.25
N ARG A 26 -44.59 -3.07 -25.61
CA ARG A 26 -44.42 -1.65 -25.97
C ARG A 26 -44.12 -0.77 -24.76
N GLU A 27 -44.66 -1.09 -23.59
CA GLU A 27 -44.34 -0.39 -22.35
C GLU A 27 -42.94 -0.76 -21.85
N VAL A 28 -42.55 -2.03 -21.95
CA VAL A 28 -41.20 -2.52 -21.65
C VAL A 28 -40.16 -1.85 -22.57
N ILE A 29 -40.41 -1.79 -23.89
CA ILE A 29 -39.53 -1.12 -24.85
C ILE A 29 -39.47 0.40 -24.55
N ARG A 30 -40.59 1.03 -24.17
CA ARG A 30 -40.62 2.45 -23.80
C ARG A 30 -39.82 2.72 -22.53
N TRP A 31 -39.94 1.86 -21.52
CA TRP A 31 -39.18 1.93 -20.27
C TRP A 31 -37.69 1.72 -20.53
N GLN A 32 -37.30 0.71 -21.31
CA GLN A 32 -35.91 0.46 -21.71
C GLN A 32 -35.32 1.66 -22.46
N ARG A 33 -36.06 2.24 -23.41
CA ARG A 33 -35.64 3.45 -24.12
C ARG A 33 -35.46 4.65 -23.20
N LYS A 34 -36.36 4.83 -22.22
CA LYS A 34 -36.26 5.90 -21.22
C LYS A 34 -35.04 5.70 -20.32
N ARG A 35 -34.83 4.48 -19.82
CA ARG A 35 -33.69 4.10 -18.99
C ARG A 35 -32.36 4.24 -19.73
N ASN A 36 -32.29 3.80 -20.99
CA ASN A 36 -31.10 3.96 -21.83
C ASN A 36 -30.77 5.44 -22.06
N LYS A 37 -31.78 6.29 -22.33
CA LYS A 37 -31.58 7.74 -22.46
C LYS A 37 -31.06 8.37 -21.17
N GLU A 38 -31.58 7.96 -20.02
CA GLU A 38 -31.10 8.42 -18.71
C GLU A 38 -29.63 8.05 -18.48
N ILE A 39 -29.25 6.79 -18.79
CA ILE A 39 -27.87 6.30 -18.71
C ILE A 39 -26.95 7.10 -19.66
N GLU A 40 -27.37 7.35 -20.90
CA GLU A 40 -26.58 8.12 -21.86
C GLU A 40 -26.32 9.56 -21.39
N ILE A 41 -27.33 10.20 -20.80
CA ILE A 41 -27.19 11.56 -20.23
C ILE A 41 -26.19 11.54 -19.08
N GLU A 42 -26.26 10.53 -18.20
CA GLU A 42 -25.35 10.38 -17.07
C GLU A 42 -23.91 10.11 -17.53
N LEU A 43 -23.71 9.21 -18.49
CA LEU A 43 -22.42 8.95 -19.12
C LEU A 43 -21.82 10.18 -19.79
N LYS A 44 -22.65 11.01 -20.45
CA LYS A 44 -22.18 12.25 -21.10
C LYS A 44 -21.74 13.29 -20.06
N LYS A 45 -22.49 13.40 -18.95
CA LYS A 45 -22.10 14.25 -17.80
C LYS A 45 -20.80 13.76 -17.18
N GLU A 46 -20.65 12.45 -16.97
CA GLU A 46 -19.45 11.87 -16.36
C GLU A 46 -18.23 12.00 -17.28
N LYS A 47 -18.36 11.75 -18.59
CA LYS A 47 -17.31 12.03 -19.59
C LYS A 47 -16.87 13.49 -19.60
N SER A 48 -17.81 14.43 -19.41
CA SER A 48 -17.47 15.86 -19.32
C SER A 48 -16.74 16.21 -18.02
N ARG A 49 -17.11 15.59 -16.89
CA ARG A 49 -16.39 15.73 -15.62
C ARG A 49 -14.99 15.11 -15.68
N PHE A 50 -14.88 13.94 -16.30
CA PHE A 50 -13.61 13.24 -16.49
C PHE A 50 -12.65 14.04 -17.38
N ARG A 51 -13.14 14.61 -18.49
CA ARG A 51 -12.34 15.50 -19.35
C ARG A 51 -11.84 16.76 -18.65
N ARG A 52 -12.58 17.25 -17.66
CA ARG A 52 -12.20 18.41 -16.83
C ARG A 52 -11.29 18.01 -15.66
N ARG A 53 -11.12 16.72 -15.37
CA ARG A 53 -10.24 16.25 -14.30
C ARG A 53 -8.79 16.34 -14.77
N GLN A 54 -7.99 17.10 -14.06
CA GLN A 54 -6.54 17.14 -14.26
C GLN A 54 -5.90 15.97 -13.52
N MET A 55 -5.19 15.11 -14.25
CA MET A 55 -4.44 13.98 -13.70
C MET A 55 -2.97 14.39 -13.59
N ILE A 56 -2.42 14.34 -12.38
CA ILE A 56 -1.01 14.65 -12.12
C ILE A 56 -0.30 13.34 -11.77
N LEU A 57 0.79 13.04 -12.48
CA LEU A 57 1.66 11.90 -12.19
C LEU A 57 2.91 12.39 -11.45
N LEU A 58 3.14 11.87 -10.25
CA LEU A 58 4.34 12.14 -9.47
C LEU A 58 5.37 11.05 -9.75
N LEU A 59 6.45 11.40 -10.45
CA LEU A 59 7.58 10.52 -10.74
C LEU A 59 8.79 10.89 -9.86
N GLY A 60 9.54 9.89 -9.43
CA GLY A 60 10.73 10.08 -8.60
C GLY A 60 11.19 8.77 -7.94
N THR A 61 12.45 8.71 -7.53
CA THR A 61 13.07 7.56 -6.82
C THR A 61 12.30 7.20 -5.54
N GLY A 62 12.42 5.97 -5.04
CA GLY A 62 11.59 5.43 -3.94
C GLY A 62 11.44 6.35 -2.72
N GLU A 63 12.47 7.13 -2.39
CA GLU A 63 12.55 8.01 -1.22
C GLU A 63 12.30 9.50 -1.51
N SER A 64 11.96 9.87 -2.75
CA SER A 64 11.86 11.28 -3.21
C SER A 64 10.69 12.09 -2.61
N GLY A 65 10.03 11.60 -1.56
CA GLY A 65 8.97 12.34 -0.86
C GLY A 65 7.61 12.40 -1.57
N LYS A 66 7.37 11.61 -2.62
CA LYS A 66 6.08 11.59 -3.37
C LYS A 66 4.87 11.36 -2.45
N SER A 67 4.98 10.40 -1.53
CA SER A 67 3.94 10.12 -0.55
C SER A 67 3.73 11.29 0.41
N THR A 68 4.79 12.03 0.74
CA THR A 68 4.72 13.26 1.56
C THR A 68 4.01 14.38 0.82
N PHE A 69 4.32 14.58 -0.46
CA PHE A 69 3.63 15.57 -1.31
C PHE A 69 2.13 15.28 -1.44
N LEU A 70 1.75 14.02 -1.68
CA LEU A 70 0.34 13.61 -1.73
C LEU A 70 -0.39 13.81 -0.39
N LYS A 71 0.29 13.56 0.73
CA LYS A 71 -0.26 13.82 2.07
C LYS A 71 -0.48 15.32 2.30
N GLN A 72 0.44 16.18 1.86
CA GLN A 72 0.27 17.64 1.95
C GLN A 72 -0.88 18.14 1.06
N MET A 73 -1.04 17.58 -0.15
CA MET A 73 -2.19 17.91 -1.02
C MET A 73 -3.54 17.56 -0.40
N LYS A 74 -3.63 16.48 0.39
CA LYS A 74 -4.85 16.18 1.17
C LYS A 74 -5.14 17.25 2.21
N ILE A 75 -4.11 17.66 2.95
CA ILE A 75 -4.22 18.69 4.00
C ILE A 75 -4.67 20.02 3.39
N ILE A 76 -4.02 20.47 2.31
CA ILE A 76 -4.36 21.74 1.62
C ILE A 76 -5.81 21.72 1.10
N ASN A 77 -6.30 20.56 0.65
CA ASN A 77 -7.65 20.42 0.10
C ASN A 77 -8.73 20.20 1.17
N GLY A 78 -8.41 20.42 2.46
CA GLY A 78 -9.35 20.29 3.57
C GLY A 78 -9.90 18.87 3.78
N LYS A 79 -9.24 17.85 3.21
CA LYS A 79 -9.63 16.46 3.37
C LYS A 79 -8.99 15.90 4.64
N HIS A 80 -9.82 15.52 5.59
CA HIS A 80 -9.39 14.84 6.81
C HIS A 80 -8.92 13.42 6.48
N PHE A 81 -7.88 12.96 7.18
CA PHE A 81 -7.47 11.56 7.12
C PHE A 81 -8.56 10.71 7.75
N THR A 82 -8.93 9.62 7.08
CA THR A 82 -9.88 8.68 7.66
C THR A 82 -9.23 7.90 8.81
N ASN A 83 -10.03 7.34 9.71
CA ASN A 83 -9.51 6.48 10.78
C ASN A 83 -8.67 5.30 10.24
N GLN A 84 -9.03 4.78 9.05
CA GLN A 84 -8.27 3.72 8.39
C GLN A 84 -6.90 4.22 7.90
N GLU A 85 -6.83 5.43 7.33
CA GLU A 85 -5.57 6.04 6.90
C GLU A 85 -4.66 6.36 8.09
N ILE A 86 -5.24 6.82 9.21
CA ILE A 86 -4.49 7.04 10.46
C ILE A 86 -3.91 5.74 10.98
N LYS A 87 -4.67 4.63 10.96
CA LYS A 87 -4.16 3.31 11.36
C LYS A 87 -3.00 2.85 10.48
N GLN A 88 -3.10 3.02 9.17
CA GLN A 88 -2.01 2.71 8.22
C GLN A 88 -0.78 3.58 8.48
N LEU A 89 -0.97 4.87 8.78
CA LEU A 89 0.11 5.79 9.14
C LEU A 89 0.80 5.35 10.43
N LYS A 90 0.05 4.97 11.47
CA LYS A 90 0.61 4.45 12.73
C LYS A 90 1.49 3.22 12.46
N ASP A 91 0.99 2.26 11.69
CA ASP A 91 1.74 1.03 11.35
C ASP A 91 3.09 1.33 10.68
N ILE A 92 3.10 2.28 9.73
CA ILE A 92 4.33 2.74 9.06
C ILE A 92 5.27 3.44 10.06
N ILE A 93 4.75 4.29 10.94
CA ILE A 93 5.55 5.01 11.93
C ILE A 93 6.21 4.03 12.91
N TYR A 94 5.45 3.05 13.40
CA TYR A 94 5.95 2.02 14.30
C TYR A 94 7.07 1.20 13.66
N ASP A 95 6.87 0.74 12.43
CA ASP A 95 7.89 0.00 11.68
C ASP A 95 9.17 0.83 11.44
N ASN A 96 9.02 2.12 11.10
CA ASN A 96 10.15 3.02 10.88
C ASN A 96 10.96 3.26 12.17
N ILE A 97 10.29 3.50 13.30
CA ILE A 97 10.97 3.69 14.58
C ILE A 97 11.71 2.41 14.97
N TYR A 98 11.05 1.26 14.87
CA TYR A 98 11.61 -0.03 15.24
C TYR A 98 12.84 -0.40 14.40
N LYS A 99 12.72 -0.32 13.07
CA LYS A 99 13.84 -0.56 12.15
C LYS A 99 14.94 0.49 12.31
N GLY A 100 14.58 1.73 12.58
CA GLY A 100 15.53 2.82 12.83
C GLY A 100 16.43 2.51 14.02
N VAL A 101 15.85 2.05 15.14
CA VAL A 101 16.64 1.66 16.32
C VAL A 101 17.53 0.45 16.02
N LEU A 102 17.01 -0.60 15.37
CA LEU A 102 17.81 -1.77 14.96
C LEU A 102 19.00 -1.37 14.08
N PHE A 103 18.78 -0.46 13.12
CA PHE A 103 19.83 0.07 12.28
C PHE A 103 20.89 0.83 13.10
N LEU A 104 20.47 1.62 14.09
CA LEU A 104 21.41 2.35 14.96
C LEU A 104 22.26 1.41 15.82
N LEU A 105 21.69 0.31 16.30
CA LEU A 105 22.43 -0.72 17.02
C LEU A 105 23.50 -1.36 16.12
N GLN A 106 23.10 -1.77 14.91
CA GLN A 106 24.04 -2.31 13.91
C GLN A 106 25.11 -1.29 13.52
N ALA A 107 24.74 -0.02 13.37
CA ALA A 107 25.63 1.08 13.06
C ALA A 107 26.68 1.31 14.15
N ARG A 108 26.25 1.29 15.41
CA ARG A 108 27.11 1.40 16.60
C ARG A 108 28.17 0.29 16.60
N GLU A 109 27.76 -0.95 16.35
CA GLU A 109 28.67 -2.10 16.25
C GLU A 109 29.65 -1.95 15.07
N SER A 110 29.15 -1.59 13.90
CA SER A 110 29.98 -1.42 12.69
C SER A 110 31.04 -0.32 12.86
N LEU A 111 30.72 0.74 13.59
CA LEU A 111 31.63 1.83 13.92
C LEU A 111 32.50 1.56 15.16
N ASN A 112 32.42 0.36 15.75
CA ASN A 112 33.12 -0.04 16.97
C ASN A 112 32.93 0.96 18.13
N ILE A 113 31.73 1.50 18.28
CA ILE A 113 31.42 2.45 19.37
C ILE A 113 31.02 1.65 20.61
N PRO A 114 31.77 1.71 21.73
CA PRO A 114 31.41 1.02 22.96
C PRO A 114 30.18 1.66 23.62
N TRP A 115 29.53 0.93 24.53
CA TRP A 115 28.39 1.47 25.29
C TRP A 115 28.90 2.54 26.24
N SER A 116 28.25 3.72 26.29
CA SER A 116 28.72 4.82 27.13
C SER A 116 28.75 4.47 28.60
N SER A 117 27.78 3.66 29.04
CA SER A 117 27.66 3.22 30.44
C SER A 117 28.19 1.78 30.66
N GLY A 118 28.96 1.23 29.71
CA GLY A 118 29.49 -0.13 29.78
C GLY A 118 28.54 -1.23 29.28
N HIS A 119 29.04 -2.47 29.24
CA HIS A 119 28.35 -3.63 28.64
C HIS A 119 27.13 -4.13 29.42
N ASP A 120 27.05 -3.82 30.72
CA ASP A 120 25.91 -4.16 31.59
C ASP A 120 24.95 -2.97 31.79
N SER A 121 25.06 -1.97 30.90
CA SER A 121 24.16 -0.82 30.93
C SER A 121 22.72 -1.20 30.58
N VAL A 122 21.77 -0.38 31.07
CA VAL A 122 20.34 -0.54 30.75
C VAL A 122 20.10 -0.57 29.24
N ALA A 123 20.83 0.24 28.48
CA ALA A 123 20.74 0.27 27.02
C ALA A 123 21.28 -1.02 26.36
N ALA A 124 22.37 -1.58 26.87
CA ALA A 124 22.90 -2.86 26.39
C ALA A 124 21.97 -4.04 26.68
N HIS A 125 21.33 -4.05 27.85
CA HIS A 125 20.28 -5.02 28.17
C HIS A 125 19.03 -4.86 27.30
N ALA A 126 18.62 -3.62 27.03
CA ALA A 126 17.49 -3.32 26.15
C ALA A 126 17.78 -3.69 24.68
N SER A 127 19.02 -3.49 24.20
CA SER A 127 19.47 -3.91 22.85
C SER A 127 19.26 -5.41 22.65
N ARG A 128 19.78 -6.22 23.58
CA ARG A 128 19.63 -7.68 23.54
C ARG A 128 18.16 -8.12 23.51
N GLN A 129 17.31 -7.49 24.33
CA GLN A 129 15.87 -7.78 24.33
C GLN A 129 15.21 -7.41 23.01
N ILE A 130 15.55 -6.26 22.41
CA ILE A 130 15.03 -5.87 21.10
C ILE A 130 15.49 -6.81 19.99
N GLU A 131 16.74 -7.25 20.01
CA GLU A 131 17.28 -8.21 19.02
C GLU A 131 16.60 -9.58 19.13
N THR A 132 16.41 -10.09 20.35
CA THR A 132 15.64 -11.31 20.60
C THR A 132 14.21 -11.16 20.08
N HIS A 133 13.53 -10.08 20.48
CA HIS A 133 12.19 -9.77 20.01
C HIS A 133 12.14 -9.71 18.48
N PHE A 134 13.12 -9.07 17.81
CA PHE A 134 13.20 -9.04 16.34
C PHE A 134 13.24 -10.44 15.75
N ASN A 135 14.09 -11.32 16.26
CA ASN A 135 14.25 -12.67 15.73
C ASN A 135 12.97 -13.51 15.89
N GLU A 136 12.33 -13.44 17.06
CA GLU A 136 11.11 -14.18 17.36
C GLU A 136 9.93 -13.74 16.51
N THR A 137 9.78 -12.43 16.31
CA THR A 137 8.61 -11.84 15.64
C THR A 137 8.80 -11.67 14.14
N ARG A 138 10.01 -11.85 13.60
CA ARG A 138 10.32 -11.65 12.16
C ARG A 138 9.45 -12.52 11.24
N SER A 139 9.21 -13.78 11.61
CA SER A 139 8.41 -14.71 10.79
C SER A 139 6.94 -14.25 10.73
N MET A 140 6.36 -13.96 11.91
CA MET A 140 4.99 -13.47 12.03
C MET A 140 4.80 -12.15 11.26
N ARG A 141 5.71 -11.18 11.40
CA ARG A 141 5.60 -9.89 10.67
C ARG A 141 5.68 -10.07 9.16
N ARG A 142 6.51 -11.00 8.67
CA ARG A 142 6.58 -11.32 7.23
C ARG A 142 5.27 -11.89 6.71
N GLU A 143 4.61 -12.73 7.50
CA GLU A 143 3.32 -13.31 7.12
C GLU A 143 2.21 -12.25 7.12
N ARG A 144 2.15 -11.40 8.15
CA ARG A 144 1.22 -10.25 8.17
C ARG A 144 1.39 -9.35 6.93
N ALA A 145 2.63 -9.07 6.54
CA ALA A 145 2.93 -8.30 5.34
C ALA A 145 2.39 -8.96 4.06
N ARG A 146 2.56 -10.29 3.90
CA ARG A 146 2.05 -11.04 2.75
C ARG A 146 0.52 -11.01 2.67
N LEU A 147 -0.13 -11.08 3.81
CA LEU A 147 -1.59 -11.04 3.93
C LEU A 147 -2.16 -9.61 3.88
N SER A 148 -1.33 -8.58 3.63
CA SER A 148 -1.73 -7.16 3.69
C SER A 148 -2.39 -6.76 5.01
N GLN A 149 -1.95 -7.39 6.10
CA GLN A 149 -2.37 -7.09 7.46
C GLN A 149 -1.43 -6.05 8.10
N PRO A 150 -1.89 -5.32 9.14
CA PRO A 150 -1.03 -4.41 9.90
C PRO A 150 0.17 -5.16 10.45
N LEU A 151 1.38 -4.61 10.30
CA LEU A 151 2.60 -5.20 10.84
C LEU A 151 2.59 -5.20 12.37
N TRP A 152 2.03 -4.13 12.95
CA TRP A 152 1.99 -3.84 14.37
C TRP A 152 0.57 -3.74 14.88
N LEU A 153 0.33 -4.40 16.02
CA LEU A 153 -0.75 -3.99 16.92
C LEU A 153 -0.23 -2.89 17.85
N GLU A 154 -1.10 -1.97 18.25
CA GLU A 154 -0.72 -0.84 19.10
C GLU A 154 -0.20 -1.32 20.47
N GLU A 155 -0.81 -2.37 21.02
CA GLU A 155 -0.39 -3.03 22.27
C GLU A 155 1.02 -3.63 22.14
N GLU A 156 1.28 -4.41 21.09
CA GLU A 156 2.60 -5.00 20.80
C GLU A 156 3.70 -3.92 20.68
N PHE A 157 3.39 -2.79 20.05
CA PHE A 157 4.36 -1.70 19.93
C PHE A 157 4.61 -1.01 21.28
N LEU A 158 3.57 -0.79 22.09
CA LEU A 158 3.71 -0.13 23.39
C LEU A 158 4.55 -0.94 24.38
N GLU A 159 4.53 -2.28 24.30
CA GLU A 159 5.37 -3.16 25.13
C GLU A 159 6.87 -2.92 24.92
N ILE A 160 7.29 -2.60 23.69
CA ILE A 160 8.71 -2.38 23.36
C ILE A 160 9.16 -0.92 23.54
N VAL A 161 8.24 0.03 23.69
CA VAL A 161 8.57 1.46 23.85
C VAL A 161 9.56 1.74 25.00
N PRO A 162 9.46 1.12 26.19
CA PRO A 162 10.45 1.30 27.25
C PRO A 162 11.86 0.90 26.82
N LEU A 163 12.01 -0.19 26.05
CA LEU A 163 13.30 -0.64 25.53
C LEU A 163 13.87 0.37 24.52
N LEU A 164 13.04 0.84 23.59
CA LEU A 164 13.42 1.85 22.59
C LEU A 164 13.91 3.14 23.27
N ARG A 165 13.23 3.59 24.33
CA ARG A 165 13.62 4.76 25.12
C ARG A 165 14.93 4.55 25.85
N ALA A 166 15.14 3.39 26.46
CA ALA A 166 16.39 3.06 27.14
C ALA A 166 17.59 3.07 26.18
N ILE A 167 17.41 2.51 24.97
CA ILE A 167 18.45 2.51 23.94
C ILE A 167 18.75 3.93 23.46
N TRP A 168 17.72 4.74 23.17
CA TRP A 168 17.91 6.11 22.68
C TRP A 168 18.53 7.05 23.74
N ALA A 169 18.31 6.78 25.02
CA ALA A 169 18.89 7.57 26.10
C ALA A 169 20.43 7.47 26.14
N ASP A 170 21.01 6.34 25.67
CA ASP A 170 22.46 6.13 25.69
C ASP A 170 23.17 7.04 24.67
N GLU A 171 24.27 7.63 25.11
CA GLU A 171 25.06 8.56 24.29
C GLU A 171 25.75 7.84 23.13
N SER A 172 26.15 6.58 23.26
CA SER A 172 26.81 5.84 22.20
C SER A 172 25.90 5.63 20.97
N VAL A 173 24.59 5.47 21.22
CA VAL A 173 23.57 5.33 20.18
C VAL A 173 23.32 6.65 19.47
N ARG A 174 23.27 7.76 20.22
CA ARG A 174 23.17 9.11 19.63
C ARG A 174 24.41 9.47 18.82
N LEU A 175 25.61 9.09 19.29
CA LEU A 175 26.85 9.24 18.54
C LEU A 175 26.85 8.42 17.24
N ALA A 176 26.31 7.19 17.26
CA ALA A 176 26.12 6.39 16.06
C ALA A 176 25.14 7.05 15.08
N PHE A 177 24.06 7.67 15.59
CA PHE A 177 23.13 8.44 14.77
C PHE A 177 23.83 9.63 14.09
N ASP A 178 24.65 10.40 14.79
CA ASP A 178 25.36 11.53 14.20
C ASP A 178 26.39 11.09 13.16
N LYS A 179 27.03 9.94 13.39
CA LYS A 179 28.00 9.35 12.45
C LYS A 179 27.37 8.52 11.33
N ARG A 180 26.03 8.40 11.26
CA ARG A 180 25.33 7.52 10.30
C ARG A 180 25.65 7.82 8.83
N SER A 181 25.99 9.06 8.49
CA SER A 181 26.40 9.43 7.12
C SER A 181 27.71 8.78 6.69
N LYS A 182 28.61 8.46 7.63
CA LYS A 182 29.86 7.73 7.36
C LYS A 182 29.59 6.29 6.94
N ILE A 183 28.59 5.64 7.54
CA ILE A 183 28.21 4.26 7.20
C ILE A 183 27.60 4.18 5.80
N ILE A 184 26.75 5.15 5.42
CA ILE A 184 26.13 5.19 4.09
C ILE A 184 27.20 5.41 3.01
N THR A 185 28.26 6.15 3.32
CA THR A 185 29.36 6.43 2.39
C THR A 185 30.42 5.34 2.34
N GLU A 186 30.67 4.62 3.43
CA GLU A 186 31.58 3.46 3.48
C GLU A 186 30.95 2.18 2.89
N ASN A 187 29.62 2.00 3.02
CA ASN A 187 28.90 0.91 2.34
C ASN A 187 28.73 1.15 0.83
N PHE A 188 29.07 2.33 0.30
CA PHE A 188 29.37 2.48 -1.12
C PHE A 188 30.68 1.72 -1.36
N SER A 189 30.55 0.45 -1.77
CA SER A 189 31.66 -0.51 -1.77
C SER A 189 32.98 0.12 -2.21
N GLU A 190 34.06 -0.16 -1.49
CA GLU A 190 35.43 0.21 -1.90
C GLU A 190 35.71 -0.18 -3.37
N ASN A 191 35.03 -1.22 -3.86
CA ASN A 191 35.06 -1.66 -5.25
C ASN A 191 34.57 -0.58 -6.23
N THR A 192 33.54 0.20 -5.90
CA THR A 192 33.04 1.29 -6.75
C THR A 192 34.13 2.36 -6.93
N ARG A 193 34.89 2.65 -5.88
CA ARG A 193 36.01 3.59 -5.93
C ARG A 193 37.18 3.06 -6.74
N TYR A 194 37.41 1.74 -6.71
CA TYR A 194 38.37 1.04 -7.58
C TYR A 194 37.97 1.10 -9.06
N TYR A 195 36.69 0.86 -9.40
CA TYR A 195 36.20 0.88 -10.79
C TYR A 195 36.08 2.28 -11.39
N LEU A 196 35.92 3.33 -10.58
CA LEU A 196 35.79 4.71 -11.05
C LEU A 196 37.14 5.46 -11.20
N ASN A 197 38.22 4.92 -10.65
CA ASN A 197 39.56 5.50 -10.70
C ASN A 197 40.50 4.77 -11.67
N ARG A 198 39.97 3.95 -12.58
CA ARG A 198 40.69 3.30 -13.67
C ARG A 198 40.15 3.79 -15.01
#